data_AF-A0A6M1U0Z8-F1
#
_entry.id   AF-A0A6M1U0Z8-F1
#
_cell.length_a   1.000
_cell.length_b   1.000
_cell.length_c   1.000
_cell.angle_alpha   90.00
_cell.angle_beta   90.00
_cell.angle_gamma   90.00
#
_symmetry.space_group_name_H-M   'P 1'
#
loop_
_entity.id
_entity.type
_entity.pdbx_description
1 polymer ?
#
loop_
_entity_poly.entity_id
_entity_poly.type
_entity_poly.pdbx_seq_one_letter_code
_entity_poly.pdbx_strand_id
1 'polypeptide(L)'
;MTAFSPFIRKTSPDMRKALAEHLRVLMPEDVDWSDPGLKFAKLMAAAIDAGQADGNEHAVGALERITSLTNELGDLAMASCWPDGADEPELGGVEDRAVWLFINHSECFRRAEEAVFIDGRRRSNRFDGHVLSSDLTVLTSDECKAAFSSALRGALSDGKIQVDIFERTRRGFDGAEYHVVQVTIYAEQRLEATLEFQGAKIASVPRRPVVAAALTYEPLTGTVEVAANTKPARDTIVRAFAQNLVDVDLH
;
A
#
# COMPACT_ATOMS: atom_id res chain seq x y z
N MET A 1 -3.68 -21.22 8.49
CA MET A 1 -2.42 -20.44 8.46
C MET A 1 -1.22 -21.11 7.79
N THR A 2 -1.36 -22.29 7.17
CA THR A 2 -0.29 -22.95 6.37
C THR A 2 0.20 -22.11 5.19
N ALA A 3 -0.60 -21.14 4.73
CA ALA A 3 -0.32 -20.27 3.59
C ALA A 3 0.95 -19.42 3.75
N PHE A 4 1.31 -19.01 4.98
CA PHE A 4 2.49 -18.16 5.23
C PHE A 4 3.79 -18.94 5.46
N SER A 5 3.73 -20.28 5.48
CA SER A 5 4.92 -21.10 5.72
C SER A 5 6.03 -20.84 4.69
N PRO A 6 5.79 -20.68 3.38
CA PRO A 6 6.85 -20.36 2.43
C PRO A 6 7.58 -19.05 2.74
N PHE A 7 6.83 -18.02 3.15
CA PHE A 7 7.36 -16.71 3.53
C PHE A 7 8.26 -16.82 4.77
N ILE A 8 7.74 -17.38 5.88
CA ILE A 8 8.47 -17.50 7.15
C ILE A 8 9.81 -18.21 6.97
N ARG A 9 9.89 -19.21 6.10
CA ARG A 9 11.13 -19.97 5.86
C ARG A 9 12.19 -19.21 5.06
N LYS A 10 11.79 -18.17 4.31
CA LYS A 10 12.71 -17.34 3.53
C LYS A 10 13.13 -16.08 4.29
N THR A 11 12.37 -15.70 5.32
CA THR A 11 12.73 -14.61 6.22
C THR A 11 13.91 -14.98 7.13
N SER A 12 14.88 -14.08 7.25
CA SER A 12 16.05 -14.27 8.11
C SER A 12 15.67 -14.43 9.59
N PRO A 13 16.53 -15.06 10.41
CA PRO A 13 16.29 -15.21 11.85
C PRO A 13 15.96 -13.89 12.55
N ASP A 14 16.72 -12.84 12.25
CA ASP A 14 16.55 -11.52 12.89
C ASP A 14 15.21 -10.89 12.52
N MET A 15 14.82 -10.96 11.23
CA MET A 15 13.53 -10.43 10.79
C MET A 15 12.35 -11.26 11.29
N ARG A 16 12.49 -12.59 11.44
CA ARG A 16 11.45 -13.42 12.06
C ARG A 16 11.22 -13.03 13.51
N LYS A 17 12.30 -12.78 14.26
CA LYS A 17 12.22 -12.34 15.65
C LYS A 17 11.55 -10.96 15.75
N ALA A 18 12.02 -9.99 14.96
CA ALA A 18 11.44 -8.65 14.92
C ALA A 18 9.95 -8.68 14.55
N LEU A 19 9.55 -9.53 13.59
CA LEU A 19 8.16 -9.72 13.21
C LEU A 19 7.32 -10.30 14.34
N ALA A 20 7.78 -11.36 15.01
CA ALA A 20 7.05 -11.96 16.13
C ALA A 20 6.85 -10.97 17.29
N GLU A 21 7.88 -10.18 17.61
CA GLU A 21 7.82 -9.11 18.62
C GLU A 21 6.81 -8.03 18.22
N HIS A 22 6.87 -7.55 16.97
CA HIS A 22 5.95 -6.53 16.45
C HIS A 22 4.49 -7.02 16.46
N LEU A 23 4.26 -8.27 16.08
CA LEU A 23 2.92 -8.90 16.09
C LEU A 23 2.47 -9.34 17.49
N ARG A 24 3.32 -9.20 18.52
CA ARG A 24 3.08 -9.64 19.90
C ARG A 24 2.73 -11.12 20.00
N VAL A 25 3.35 -11.94 19.15
CA VAL A 25 3.18 -13.39 19.15
C VAL A 25 4.03 -14.00 20.25
N LEU A 26 3.39 -14.72 21.17
CA LEU A 26 4.09 -15.39 22.28
C LEU A 26 4.76 -16.66 21.78
N MET A 27 6.07 -16.57 21.54
CA MET A 27 6.91 -17.70 21.16
C MET A 27 7.50 -18.38 22.42
N PRO A 28 7.78 -19.70 22.38
CA PRO A 28 8.51 -20.38 23.45
C PRO A 28 9.88 -19.74 23.73
N GLU A 29 10.33 -19.75 24.99
CA GLU A 29 11.61 -19.14 25.39
C GLU A 29 12.83 -19.83 24.74
N ASP A 30 12.73 -21.13 24.44
CA ASP A 30 13.78 -21.98 23.87
C ASP A 30 13.69 -22.09 22.34
N VAL A 31 12.97 -21.18 21.68
CA VAL A 31 12.80 -21.23 20.23
C VAL A 31 14.13 -20.97 19.50
N ASP A 32 14.48 -21.88 18.60
CA ASP A 32 15.60 -21.71 17.67
C ASP A 32 15.16 -20.86 16.46
N TRP A 33 15.53 -19.57 16.49
CA TRP A 33 15.27 -18.64 15.39
C TRP A 33 16.12 -18.93 14.15
N SER A 34 17.20 -19.70 14.28
CA SER A 34 18.13 -19.98 13.17
C SER A 34 17.66 -21.10 12.24
N ASP A 35 16.73 -21.96 12.68
CA ASP A 35 16.14 -23.04 11.86
C ASP A 35 14.86 -22.56 11.15
N PRO A 36 14.90 -22.22 9.84
CA PRO A 36 13.71 -21.89 9.05
C PRO A 36 12.92 -23.14 8.64
N GLY A 37 13.02 -24.25 9.38
CA GLY A 37 12.33 -25.48 9.05
C GLY A 37 10.81 -25.35 9.04
N LEU A 38 10.14 -26.31 8.38
CA LEU A 38 8.67 -26.44 8.41
C LEU A 38 8.12 -26.52 9.84
N LYS A 39 8.90 -27.04 10.80
CA LYS A 39 8.54 -27.08 12.21
C LYS A 39 8.42 -25.68 12.82
N PHE A 40 9.38 -24.80 12.55
CA PHE A 40 9.34 -23.41 13.01
C PHE A 40 8.14 -22.66 12.42
N ALA A 41 7.91 -22.79 11.10
CA ALA A 41 6.76 -22.14 10.46
C ALA A 41 5.42 -22.61 11.05
N LYS A 42 5.30 -23.90 11.38
CA LYS A 42 4.12 -24.45 12.08
C LYS A 42 4.02 -23.95 13.51
N LEU A 43 5.13 -23.79 14.23
CA LEU A 43 5.15 -23.25 15.59
C LEU A 43 4.66 -21.80 15.62
N MET A 44 5.18 -20.95 14.74
CA MET A 44 4.74 -19.55 14.62
C MET A 44 3.25 -19.46 14.25
N ALA A 45 2.78 -20.31 13.32
CA ALA A 45 1.37 -20.39 13.00
C ALA A 45 0.53 -20.81 14.22
N ALA A 46 0.94 -21.84 14.95
CA ALA A 46 0.22 -22.28 16.15
C ALA A 46 0.22 -21.20 17.25
N ALA A 47 1.31 -20.44 17.40
CA ALA A 47 1.41 -19.35 18.37
C ALA A 47 0.47 -18.19 18.03
N ILE A 48 0.35 -17.85 16.74
CA ILE A 48 -0.65 -16.88 16.28
C ILE A 48 -2.06 -17.44 16.49
N ASP A 49 -2.36 -18.69 16.15
CA ASP A 49 -3.70 -19.27 16.34
C ASP A 49 -4.12 -19.35 17.82
N ALA A 50 -3.15 -19.47 18.74
CA ALA A 50 -3.38 -19.55 20.18
C ALA A 50 -3.58 -18.19 20.88
N GLY A 51 -3.35 -17.08 20.19
CA GLY A 51 -3.58 -15.74 20.73
C GLY A 51 -5.07 -15.42 20.91
N GLN A 52 -5.36 -14.23 21.45
CA GLN A 52 -6.73 -13.72 21.51
C GLN A 52 -7.26 -13.44 20.11
N ALA A 53 -8.55 -13.70 19.86
CA ALA A 53 -9.16 -13.59 18.52
C ALA A 53 -8.77 -12.30 17.77
N ASP A 54 -8.93 -11.14 18.42
CA ASP A 54 -8.59 -9.84 17.83
C ASP A 54 -7.09 -9.69 17.49
N GLY A 55 -6.22 -10.26 18.34
CA GLY A 55 -4.77 -10.29 18.11
C GLY A 55 -4.39 -11.19 16.95
N ASN A 56 -5.10 -12.31 16.78
CA ASN A 56 -4.88 -13.26 15.69
C ASN A 56 -5.28 -12.65 14.36
N GLU A 57 -6.44 -11.98 14.30
CA GLU A 57 -6.89 -11.27 13.10
C GLU A 57 -5.92 -10.16 12.68
N HIS A 58 -5.41 -9.39 13.66
CA HIS A 58 -4.39 -8.38 13.39
C HIS A 58 -3.09 -8.99 12.83
N ALA A 59 -2.61 -10.08 13.43
CA ALA A 59 -1.40 -10.78 12.98
C ALA A 59 -1.57 -11.38 11.58
N VAL A 60 -2.71 -12.02 11.31
CA VAL A 60 -3.04 -12.55 9.99
C VAL A 60 -3.09 -11.44 8.95
N GLY A 61 -3.81 -10.35 9.22
CA GLY A 61 -3.90 -9.21 8.30
C GLY A 61 -2.53 -8.58 8.02
N ALA A 62 -1.65 -8.49 9.01
CA ALA A 62 -0.27 -8.03 8.82
C ALA A 62 0.52 -8.97 7.90
N LEU A 63 0.44 -10.29 8.12
CA LEU A 63 1.12 -11.28 7.29
C LEU A 63 0.61 -11.29 5.85
N GLU A 64 -0.70 -11.13 5.62
CA GLU A 64 -1.27 -11.00 4.28
C GLU A 64 -0.70 -9.78 3.54
N ARG A 65 -0.63 -8.63 4.22
CA ARG A 65 -0.05 -7.41 3.65
C ARG A 65 1.42 -7.60 3.29
N ILE A 66 2.24 -8.11 4.22
CA ILE A 66 3.67 -8.33 3.99
C ILE A 66 3.88 -9.30 2.83
N THR A 67 3.22 -10.46 2.85
CA THR A 67 3.39 -11.48 1.80
C THR A 67 2.87 -11.04 0.43
N SER A 68 1.93 -10.09 0.37
CA SER A 68 1.47 -9.51 -0.90
C SER A 68 2.58 -8.76 -1.65
N LEU A 69 3.61 -8.29 -0.95
CA LEU A 69 4.77 -7.58 -1.51
C LEU A 69 5.98 -8.48 -1.78
N THR A 70 5.96 -9.76 -1.41
CA THR A 70 7.12 -10.65 -1.59
C THR A 70 7.16 -11.32 -2.96
N ASN A 71 6.83 -10.56 -4.00
CA ASN A 71 6.88 -10.97 -5.41
C ASN A 71 7.64 -9.91 -6.22
N GLU A 72 7.87 -10.16 -7.52
CA GLU A 72 8.68 -9.26 -8.36
C GLU A 72 8.13 -7.82 -8.43
N LEU A 73 6.80 -7.66 -8.52
CA LEU A 73 6.17 -6.34 -8.55
C LEU A 73 6.31 -5.64 -7.20
N GLY A 74 6.11 -6.37 -6.11
CA GLY A 74 6.28 -5.86 -4.75
C GLY A 74 7.73 -5.49 -4.44
N ASP A 75 8.70 -6.26 -4.92
CA ASP A 75 10.12 -5.95 -4.75
C ASP A 75 10.50 -4.63 -5.44
N LEU A 76 10.08 -4.46 -6.69
CA LEU A 76 10.27 -3.20 -7.41
C LEU A 76 9.54 -2.03 -6.73
N ALA A 77 8.32 -2.24 -6.26
CA ALA A 77 7.55 -1.22 -5.55
C ALA A 77 8.23 -0.81 -4.24
N MET A 78 8.74 -1.76 -3.45
CA MET A 78 9.46 -1.49 -2.22
C MET A 78 10.79 -0.76 -2.47
N ALA A 79 11.56 -1.19 -3.48
CA ALA A 79 12.80 -0.53 -3.86
C ALA A 79 12.56 0.91 -4.34
N SER A 80 11.49 1.15 -5.09
CA SER A 80 11.16 2.48 -5.61
C SER A 80 10.54 3.43 -4.58
N CYS A 81 10.01 2.90 -3.47
CA CYS A 81 9.42 3.66 -2.37
C CYS A 81 10.33 3.68 -1.12
N TRP A 82 11.59 3.31 -1.27
CA TRP A 82 12.53 3.21 -0.15
C TRP A 82 12.67 4.56 0.57
N PRO A 83 12.80 4.59 1.91
CA PRO A 83 12.93 5.85 2.64
C PRO A 83 14.18 6.64 2.20
N ASP A 84 14.01 7.93 1.92
CA ASP A 84 15.11 8.80 1.51
C ASP A 84 16.22 8.86 2.57
N GLY A 85 17.46 8.65 2.14
CA GLY A 85 18.63 8.73 3.02
C GLY A 85 18.71 7.65 4.09
N ALA A 86 17.81 6.66 4.08
CA ALA A 86 17.97 5.47 4.91
C ALA A 86 19.00 4.55 4.27
N ASP A 87 20.03 4.19 5.04
CA ASP A 87 20.87 3.05 4.70
C ASP A 87 19.96 1.83 4.59
N GLU A 88 19.96 1.19 3.42
CA GLU A 88 19.37 -0.14 3.32
C GLU A 88 20.22 -1.03 4.22
N PRO A 89 19.66 -1.57 5.32
CA PRO A 89 20.41 -2.53 6.11
C PRO A 89 20.82 -3.66 5.18
N GLU A 90 21.87 -4.41 5.53
CA GLU A 90 22.20 -5.65 4.80
C GLU A 90 21.09 -6.68 5.08
N LEU A 91 19.94 -6.47 4.43
CA LEU A 91 18.74 -7.28 4.50
C LEU A 91 18.91 -8.41 3.49
N GLY A 92 18.40 -9.59 3.84
CA GLY A 92 18.51 -10.76 2.98
C GLY A 92 17.66 -10.62 1.71
N GLY A 93 16.53 -11.31 1.70
CA GLY A 93 15.62 -11.37 0.56
C GLY A 93 14.55 -10.29 0.54
N VAL A 94 13.70 -10.34 -0.48
CA VAL A 94 12.47 -9.52 -0.58
C VAL A 94 11.58 -9.67 0.65
N GLU A 95 11.57 -10.86 1.27
CA GLU A 95 10.84 -11.13 2.50
C GLU A 95 11.34 -10.29 3.67
N ASP A 96 12.66 -10.10 3.80
CA ASP A 96 13.26 -9.30 4.87
C ASP A 96 13.01 -7.82 4.66
N ARG A 97 13.13 -7.34 3.41
CA ARG A 97 12.75 -5.97 3.03
C ARG A 97 11.31 -5.66 3.39
N ALA A 98 10.37 -6.56 3.06
CA ALA A 98 8.95 -6.37 3.34
C ALA A 98 8.68 -6.29 4.85
N VAL A 99 9.29 -7.17 5.66
CA VAL A 99 9.17 -7.12 7.12
C VAL A 99 9.77 -5.83 7.68
N TRP A 100 10.97 -5.47 7.24
CA TRP A 100 11.68 -4.30 7.76
C TRP A 100 10.93 -3.00 7.45
N LEU A 101 10.43 -2.83 6.22
CA LEU A 101 9.61 -1.68 5.85
C LEU A 101 8.29 -1.65 6.64
N PHE A 102 7.63 -2.79 6.82
CA PHE A 102 6.39 -2.88 7.59
C PHE A 102 6.57 -2.39 9.03
N ILE A 103 7.68 -2.78 9.68
CA ILE A 103 7.96 -2.46 11.08
C ILE A 103 8.49 -1.03 11.23
N ASN A 104 9.44 -0.62 10.40
CA ASN A 104 10.24 0.60 10.63
C ASN A 104 9.75 1.80 9.81
N HIS A 105 9.17 1.57 8.63
CA HIS A 105 8.78 2.61 7.68
C HIS A 105 7.40 2.36 7.09
N SER A 106 6.38 2.34 7.95
CA SER A 106 5.00 2.02 7.59
C SER A 106 4.41 2.88 6.44
N GLU A 107 4.91 4.10 6.25
CA GLU A 107 4.53 4.96 5.13
C GLU A 107 5.09 4.45 3.79
N CYS A 108 6.39 4.15 3.73
CA CYS A 108 7.03 3.55 2.56
C CYS A 108 6.42 2.18 2.21
N PHE A 109 6.14 1.35 3.23
CA PHE A 109 5.44 0.09 3.03
C PHE A 109 4.06 0.30 2.39
N ARG A 110 3.27 1.26 2.88
CA ARG A 110 1.96 1.59 2.30
C ARG A 110 2.08 2.11 0.88
N ARG A 111 3.07 2.97 0.59
CA ARG A 111 3.35 3.45 -0.77
C ARG A 111 3.65 2.31 -1.73
N ALA A 112 4.42 1.31 -1.29
CA ALA A 112 4.67 0.11 -2.07
C ALA A 112 3.39 -0.72 -2.31
N GLU A 113 2.53 -0.90 -1.30
CA GLU A 113 1.21 -1.54 -1.47
C GLU A 113 0.37 -0.82 -2.53
N GLU A 114 0.31 0.51 -2.47
CA GLU A 114 -0.45 1.33 -3.42
C GLU A 114 0.14 1.26 -4.84
N ALA A 115 1.48 1.28 -4.96
CA ALA A 115 2.15 1.10 -6.25
C ALA A 115 1.81 -0.25 -6.90
N VAL A 116 1.88 -1.36 -6.15
CA VAL A 116 1.48 -2.69 -6.63
C VAL A 116 0.00 -2.72 -7.01
N PHE A 117 -0.85 -2.11 -6.18
CA PHE A 117 -2.29 -2.07 -6.41
C PHE A 117 -2.65 -1.36 -7.72
N ILE A 118 -2.03 -0.21 -8.00
CA ILE A 118 -2.27 0.57 -9.22
C ILE A 118 -1.70 -0.16 -10.43
N ASP A 119 -0.44 -0.60 -10.35
CA ASP A 119 0.25 -1.23 -11.47
C ASP A 119 -0.43 -2.54 -11.88
N GLY A 120 -0.89 -3.34 -10.90
CA GLY A 120 -1.68 -4.54 -11.14
C GLY A 120 -3.06 -4.29 -11.76
N ARG A 121 -3.60 -3.06 -11.64
CA ARG A 121 -4.92 -2.67 -12.16
C ARG A 121 -4.89 -1.95 -13.50
N ARG A 122 -3.72 -1.70 -14.10
CA ARG A 122 -3.58 -1.04 -15.42
C ARG A 122 -4.34 -1.72 -16.56
N ARG A 123 -4.69 -3.01 -16.40
CA ARG A 123 -5.50 -3.79 -17.38
C ARG A 123 -6.98 -3.89 -17.03
N SER A 124 -7.44 -3.20 -15.98
CA SER A 124 -8.83 -3.23 -15.54
C SER A 124 -9.67 -2.13 -16.20
N ASN A 125 -10.99 -2.29 -16.21
CA ASN A 125 -11.93 -1.26 -16.67
C ASN A 125 -12.05 -0.04 -15.74
N ARG A 126 -11.23 0.04 -14.68
CA ARG A 126 -11.20 1.14 -13.70
C ARG A 126 -10.09 2.13 -13.98
N PHE A 127 -9.54 2.10 -15.18
CA PHE A 127 -8.34 2.83 -15.58
C PHE A 127 -8.64 3.69 -16.81
N ASP A 128 -8.28 4.96 -16.76
CA ASP A 128 -8.31 5.86 -17.92
C ASP A 128 -6.92 6.50 -18.10
N GLY A 129 -6.49 6.63 -19.36
CA GLY A 129 -5.25 7.30 -19.74
C GLY A 129 -5.54 8.66 -20.37
N HIS A 130 -4.76 9.67 -20.01
CA HIS A 130 -4.84 11.04 -20.49
C HIS A 130 -3.42 11.51 -20.85
N VAL A 131 -3.34 12.58 -21.64
CA VAL A 131 -2.06 13.21 -21.98
C VAL A 131 -2.15 14.68 -21.62
N LEU A 132 -1.24 15.12 -20.76
CA LEU A 132 -0.97 16.53 -20.48
C LEU A 132 0.29 16.96 -21.22
N SER A 133 0.72 18.20 -21.02
CA SER A 133 2.07 18.62 -21.42
C SER A 133 3.14 17.79 -20.70
N SER A 134 4.25 17.53 -21.40
CA SER A 134 5.45 16.95 -20.80
C SER A 134 6.15 17.97 -19.89
N ASP A 135 7.04 17.46 -19.04
CA ASP A 135 7.95 18.23 -18.18
C ASP A 135 7.27 19.16 -17.17
N LEU A 136 6.01 18.87 -16.81
CA LEU A 136 5.32 19.59 -15.74
C LEU A 136 5.87 19.16 -14.38
N THR A 137 6.08 20.13 -13.49
CA THR A 137 6.50 19.86 -12.12
C THR A 137 5.27 19.63 -11.25
N VAL A 138 5.22 18.48 -10.57
CA VAL A 138 4.14 18.20 -9.61
C VAL A 138 4.40 18.96 -8.31
N LEU A 139 3.48 19.87 -7.98
CA LEU A 139 3.52 20.69 -6.79
C LEU A 139 3.13 19.87 -5.55
N THR A 140 4.03 19.79 -4.57
CA THR A 140 3.85 18.96 -3.36
C THR A 140 3.62 19.75 -2.08
N SER A 141 3.45 21.07 -2.18
CA SER A 141 3.17 21.94 -1.03
C SER A 141 1.83 21.59 -0.37
N ASP A 142 1.72 21.85 0.93
CA ASP A 142 0.49 21.58 1.68
C ASP A 142 -0.71 22.40 1.15
N GLU A 143 -0.45 23.60 0.62
CA GLU A 143 -1.47 24.45 0.00
C GLU A 143 -2.03 23.81 -1.28
N CYS A 144 -1.17 23.35 -2.19
CA CYS A 144 -1.57 22.66 -3.42
C CYS A 144 -2.31 21.36 -3.10
N LYS A 145 -1.83 20.58 -2.13
CA LYS A 145 -2.51 19.35 -1.66
C LYS A 145 -3.88 19.64 -1.06
N ALA A 146 -4.02 20.74 -0.31
CA ALA A 146 -5.30 21.17 0.25
C ALA A 146 -6.29 21.63 -0.83
N ALA A 147 -5.83 22.41 -1.80
CA ALA A 147 -6.63 22.86 -2.94
C ALA A 147 -7.10 21.66 -3.78
N PHE A 148 -6.19 20.74 -4.10
CA PHE A 148 -6.50 19.48 -4.77
C PHE A 148 -7.54 18.66 -3.97
N SER A 149 -7.32 18.45 -2.67
CA SER A 149 -8.27 17.72 -1.81
C SER A 149 -9.65 18.38 -1.77
N SER A 150 -9.71 19.71 -1.76
CA SER A 150 -10.97 20.45 -1.79
C SER A 150 -11.70 20.27 -3.12
N ALA A 151 -10.98 20.24 -4.24
CA ALA A 151 -11.56 20.02 -5.57
C ALA A 151 -12.14 18.61 -5.77
N LEU A 152 -11.70 17.63 -4.98
CA LEU A 152 -12.20 16.26 -5.01
C LEU A 152 -13.46 16.01 -4.17
N ARG A 153 -13.89 17.00 -3.38
CA ARG A 153 -15.09 16.88 -2.55
C ARG A 153 -16.34 16.67 -3.40
N GLY A 154 -17.29 15.87 -2.91
CA GLY A 154 -18.51 15.49 -3.62
C GLY A 154 -18.30 14.45 -4.73
N ALA A 155 -17.14 14.46 -5.40
CA ALA A 155 -16.80 13.44 -6.41
C ALA A 155 -16.27 12.14 -5.77
N LEU A 156 -15.44 12.26 -4.73
CA LEU A 156 -14.89 11.10 -4.01
C LEU A 156 -15.47 10.93 -2.60
N SER A 157 -15.68 12.04 -1.90
CA SER A 157 -16.17 12.05 -0.53
C SER A 157 -16.58 13.45 -0.08
N ASP A 158 -17.53 13.53 0.86
CA ASP A 158 -17.84 14.74 1.64
C ASP A 158 -17.09 14.80 2.99
N GLY A 159 -16.39 13.73 3.34
CA GLY A 159 -15.62 13.56 4.58
C GLY A 159 -14.15 13.97 4.43
N LYS A 160 -13.28 13.25 5.14
CA LYS A 160 -11.82 13.49 5.08
C LYS A 160 -11.24 12.98 3.77
N ILE A 161 -10.35 13.79 3.18
CA ILE A 161 -9.52 13.42 2.04
C ILE A 161 -8.06 13.65 2.45
N GLN A 162 -7.24 12.62 2.30
CA GLN A 162 -5.80 12.69 2.49
C GLN A 162 -5.11 12.34 1.17
N VAL A 163 -4.06 13.08 0.84
CA VAL A 163 -3.30 12.91 -0.41
C VAL A 163 -1.85 12.63 -0.06
N ASP A 164 -1.31 11.58 -0.65
CA ASP A 164 0.11 11.23 -0.61
C ASP A 164 0.70 11.39 -2.01
N ILE A 165 1.85 12.06 -2.12
CA ILE A 165 2.53 12.31 -3.40
C ILE A 165 3.98 11.90 -3.24
N PHE A 166 4.44 11.02 -4.13
CA PHE A 166 5.80 10.52 -4.11
C PHE A 166 6.26 10.13 -5.51
N GLU A 167 7.56 10.25 -5.74
CA GLU A 167 8.20 9.79 -6.96
C GLU A 167 8.55 8.31 -6.83
N ARG A 168 8.51 7.59 -7.95
CA ARG A 168 8.93 6.19 -7.99
C ARG A 168 9.32 5.77 -9.40
N THR A 169 10.07 4.68 -9.48
CA THR A 169 10.28 3.94 -10.71
C THR A 169 9.18 2.92 -10.94
N ARG A 170 8.80 2.72 -12.20
CA ARG A 170 7.83 1.72 -12.62
C ARG A 170 8.32 0.99 -13.86
N ARG A 171 8.12 -0.32 -13.91
CA ARG A 171 8.39 -1.12 -15.11
C ARG A 171 7.19 -1.06 -16.07
N GLY A 172 7.45 -0.66 -17.31
CA GLY A 172 6.49 -0.68 -18.40
C GLY A 172 6.25 -2.08 -18.95
N PHE A 173 5.28 -2.19 -19.86
CA PHE A 173 4.95 -3.46 -20.52
C PHE A 173 6.03 -3.93 -21.49
N ASP A 174 6.86 -3.02 -21.96
CA ASP A 174 8.05 -3.26 -22.77
C ASP A 174 9.28 -3.68 -21.93
N GLY A 175 9.13 -3.71 -20.60
CA GLY A 175 10.20 -4.00 -19.66
C GLY A 175 11.10 -2.80 -19.35
N ALA A 176 10.88 -1.63 -19.96
CA ALA A 176 11.62 -0.41 -19.66
C ALA A 176 11.20 0.16 -18.30
N GLU A 177 12.11 0.91 -17.67
CA GLU A 177 11.84 1.59 -16.42
C GLU A 177 11.51 3.06 -16.67
N TYR A 178 10.42 3.52 -16.06
CA TYR A 178 9.87 4.86 -16.20
C TYR A 178 9.87 5.53 -14.82
N HIS A 179 10.32 6.77 -14.77
CA HIS A 179 10.12 7.63 -13.61
C HIS A 179 8.69 8.18 -13.65
N VAL A 180 7.96 8.00 -12.56
CA VAL A 180 6.59 8.50 -12.43
C VAL A 180 6.40 9.19 -11.09
N VAL A 181 5.58 10.23 -11.09
CA VAL A 181 5.02 10.80 -9.86
C VAL A 181 3.69 10.13 -9.59
N GLN A 182 3.54 9.50 -8.42
CA GLN A 182 2.29 8.91 -7.98
C GLN A 182 1.58 9.81 -6.97
N VAL A 183 0.29 10.01 -7.19
CA VAL A 183 -0.64 10.70 -6.29
C VAL A 183 -1.66 9.68 -5.80
N THR A 184 -1.59 9.29 -4.54
CA THR A 184 -2.59 8.42 -3.90
C THR A 184 -3.56 9.26 -3.07
N ILE A 185 -4.85 8.98 -3.22
CA ILE A 185 -5.95 9.72 -2.59
C ILE A 185 -6.73 8.75 -1.69
N TYR A 186 -6.78 9.06 -0.40
CA TYR A 186 -7.57 8.33 0.58
C TYR A 186 -8.80 9.15 0.95
N ALA A 187 -9.98 8.63 0.63
CA ALA A 187 -11.25 9.32 0.86
C ALA A 187 -12.12 8.54 1.86
N GLU A 188 -12.41 9.17 3.00
CA GLU A 188 -13.32 8.63 4.02
C GLU A 188 -14.75 8.57 3.46
N GLN A 189 -15.38 7.41 3.48
CA GLN A 189 -16.76 7.23 3.02
C GLN A 189 -17.76 7.55 4.14
N ARG A 190 -19.05 7.55 3.78
CA ARG A 190 -20.12 7.76 4.75
C ARG A 190 -20.08 6.68 5.82
N LEU A 191 -20.62 7.00 7.00
CA LEU A 191 -20.77 6.02 8.07
C LEU A 191 -21.69 4.90 7.58
N GLU A 192 -21.16 3.69 7.56
CA GLU A 192 -21.87 2.48 7.19
C GLU A 192 -21.95 1.57 8.41
N ALA A 193 -22.99 0.74 8.45
CA ALA A 193 -23.16 -0.27 9.49
C ALA A 193 -23.03 -1.64 8.84
N THR A 194 -22.04 -2.42 9.27
CA THR A 194 -21.82 -3.78 8.80
C THR A 194 -22.26 -4.77 9.87
N LEU A 195 -22.91 -5.86 9.47
CA LEU A 195 -23.24 -6.95 10.38
C LEU A 195 -22.01 -7.86 10.55
N GLU A 196 -21.58 -8.00 11.79
CA GLU A 196 -20.39 -8.79 12.16
C GLU A 196 -20.74 -9.77 13.27
N PHE A 197 -20.06 -10.92 13.27
CA PHE A 197 -20.13 -11.83 14.41
C PHE A 197 -19.29 -11.27 15.56
N GLN A 198 -19.94 -11.03 16.70
CA GLN A 198 -19.28 -10.77 17.98
C GLN A 198 -19.49 -12.00 18.86
N GLY A 199 -18.52 -12.92 18.79
CA GLY A 199 -18.69 -14.28 19.31
C GLY A 199 -19.84 -15.00 18.60
N ALA A 200 -20.81 -15.52 19.35
CA ALA A 200 -21.95 -16.26 18.80
C ALA A 200 -23.12 -15.38 18.34
N LYS A 201 -23.03 -14.04 18.44
CA LYS A 201 -24.12 -13.11 18.11
C LYS A 201 -23.74 -12.23 16.93
N ILE A 202 -24.75 -11.84 16.15
CA ILE A 202 -24.59 -10.82 15.11
C ILE A 202 -24.86 -9.45 15.73
N ALA A 203 -23.94 -8.52 15.55
CA ALA A 203 -24.06 -7.14 15.97
C ALA A 203 -23.83 -6.18 14.78
N SER A 204 -24.48 -5.03 14.84
CA SER A 204 -24.25 -3.95 13.89
C SER A 204 -23.05 -3.12 14.35
N VAL A 205 -21.99 -3.09 13.55
CA VAL A 205 -20.76 -2.35 13.85
C VAL A 205 -20.66 -1.14 12.91
N PRO A 206 -20.68 0.10 13.44
CA PRO A 206 -20.49 1.29 12.62
C PRO A 206 -19.03 1.41 12.18
N ARG A 207 -18.81 1.63 10.88
CA ARG A 207 -17.49 1.86 10.28
C ARG A 207 -17.52 3.11 9.39
N ARG A 208 -16.37 3.78 9.27
CA ARG A 208 -16.12 4.81 8.25
C ARG A 208 -15.07 4.26 7.29
N PRO A 209 -15.49 3.59 6.20
CA PRO A 209 -14.56 2.99 5.26
C PRO A 209 -13.65 4.06 4.64
N VAL A 210 -12.45 3.69 4.23
CA VAL A 210 -11.58 4.52 3.40
C VAL A 210 -11.47 3.84 2.04
N VAL A 211 -11.68 4.61 0.97
CA VAL A 211 -11.41 4.14 -0.39
C VAL A 211 -10.17 4.83 -0.93
N ALA A 212 -9.34 4.07 -1.63
CA ALA A 212 -8.20 4.58 -2.36
C ALA A 212 -8.57 4.85 -3.82
N ALA A 213 -8.18 6.01 -4.32
CA ALA A 213 -8.03 6.31 -5.72
C ALA A 213 -6.58 6.77 -5.96
N ALA A 214 -6.11 6.70 -7.19
CA ALA A 214 -4.76 7.13 -7.47
C ALA A 214 -4.56 7.60 -8.91
N LEU A 215 -3.49 8.35 -9.11
CA LEU A 215 -3.04 8.85 -10.40
C LEU A 215 -1.52 8.70 -10.49
N THR A 216 -1.01 8.38 -11.66
CA THR A 216 0.43 8.46 -11.98
C THR A 216 0.65 9.43 -13.14
N TYR A 217 1.67 10.26 -13.04
CA TYR A 217 2.13 11.17 -14.08
C TYR A 217 3.55 10.79 -14.50
N GLU A 218 3.77 10.59 -15.79
CA GLU A 218 5.09 10.33 -16.39
C GLU A 218 5.57 11.61 -17.08
N PRO A 219 6.61 12.29 -16.55
CA PRO A 219 6.97 13.64 -17.00
C PRO A 219 7.43 13.71 -18.46
N LEU A 220 8.16 12.70 -18.96
CA LEU A 220 8.76 12.76 -20.29
C LEU A 220 7.72 12.77 -21.43
N THR A 221 6.62 12.04 -21.28
CA THR A 221 5.55 11.94 -22.27
C THR A 221 4.33 12.76 -21.91
N GLY A 222 4.23 13.24 -20.68
CA GLY A 222 3.04 13.89 -20.16
C GLY A 222 1.88 12.92 -19.88
N THR A 223 2.14 11.60 -19.90
CA THR A 223 1.10 10.58 -19.71
C THR A 223 0.59 10.61 -18.28
N VAL A 224 -0.74 10.77 -18.16
CA VAL A 224 -1.47 10.65 -16.90
C VAL A 224 -2.32 9.39 -16.94
N GLU A 225 -2.19 8.56 -15.93
CA GLU A 225 -2.96 7.34 -15.76
C GLU A 225 -3.70 7.40 -14.43
N VAL A 226 -5.03 7.23 -14.45
CA VAL A 226 -5.87 7.39 -13.24
C VAL A 226 -6.68 6.13 -12.96
N ALA A 227 -6.71 5.72 -11.69
CA ALA A 227 -7.44 4.58 -11.17
C ALA A 227 -8.46 5.02 -10.11
N ALA A 228 -9.76 4.89 -10.41
CA ALA A 228 -10.85 5.12 -9.45
C ALA A 228 -12.09 4.29 -9.82
N ASN A 229 -13.01 4.15 -8.86
CA ASN A 229 -14.17 3.25 -9.00
C ASN A 229 -15.16 3.67 -10.10
N THR A 230 -15.27 4.97 -10.41
CA THR A 230 -16.23 5.49 -11.39
C THR A 230 -15.53 6.40 -12.40
N LYS A 231 -16.06 6.47 -13.63
CA LYS A 231 -15.55 7.38 -14.66
C LYS A 231 -15.63 8.86 -14.24
N PRO A 232 -16.75 9.38 -13.68
CA PRO A 232 -16.81 10.76 -13.21
C PRO A 232 -15.76 11.09 -12.15
N ALA A 233 -15.44 10.15 -11.26
CA ALA A 233 -14.37 10.33 -10.29
C ALA A 233 -13.00 10.46 -10.96
N ARG A 234 -12.70 9.61 -11.96
CA ARG A 234 -11.45 9.68 -12.73
C ARG A 234 -11.32 11.01 -13.48
N ASP A 235 -12.36 11.44 -14.17
CA ASP A 235 -12.37 12.73 -14.88
C ASP A 235 -12.16 13.91 -13.92
N THR A 236 -12.77 13.85 -12.72
CA THR A 236 -12.60 14.88 -11.69
C THR A 236 -11.18 14.89 -11.13
N ILE A 237 -10.60 13.71 -10.86
CA ILE A 237 -9.22 13.58 -10.36
C ILE A 237 -8.24 14.19 -11.36
N VAL A 238 -8.34 13.87 -12.65
CA VAL A 238 -7.43 14.38 -13.68
C VAL A 238 -7.54 15.89 -13.82
N ARG A 239 -8.77 16.44 -13.79
CA ARG A 239 -8.98 17.90 -13.81
C ARG A 239 -8.41 18.60 -12.60
N ALA A 240 -8.69 18.07 -11.41
CA ALA A 240 -8.17 18.63 -10.17
C ALA A 240 -6.64 18.54 -10.13
N PHE A 241 -6.04 17.46 -10.64
CA PHE A 241 -4.59 17.28 -10.74
C PHE A 241 -3.98 18.36 -11.64
N ALA A 242 -4.51 18.51 -12.85
CA ALA A 242 -4.05 19.52 -13.80
C ALA A 242 -4.06 20.92 -13.19
N GLN A 243 -5.18 21.31 -12.57
CA GLN A 243 -5.36 22.67 -12.04
C GLN A 243 -4.56 22.95 -10.77
N ASN A 244 -4.44 21.98 -9.86
CA ASN A 244 -3.95 22.25 -8.50
C ASN A 244 -2.56 21.68 -8.23
N LEU A 245 -2.13 20.67 -8.98
CA LEU A 245 -0.86 19.98 -8.75
C LEU A 245 0.15 20.17 -9.89
N VAL A 246 -0.26 20.63 -11.08
CA VAL A 246 0.70 20.98 -12.16
C VAL A 246 0.44 22.35 -12.81
N ASP A 247 -0.54 23.11 -12.31
CA ASP A 247 -0.91 24.47 -12.72
C ASP A 247 -1.20 24.62 -14.23
N VAL A 248 -2.01 23.70 -14.77
CA VAL A 248 -2.47 23.71 -16.16
C VAL A 248 -4.00 23.67 -16.22
N ASP A 249 -4.58 24.52 -17.06
CA ASP A 249 -6.00 24.47 -17.37
C ASP A 249 -6.31 23.37 -18.42
N LEU A 250 -7.18 22.43 -18.05
CA LEU A 250 -7.78 21.49 -19.00
C LEU A 250 -9.00 22.14 -19.68
N HIS A 251 -8.87 22.42 -20.98
CA HIS A 251 -9.99 22.82 -21.85
C HIS A 251 -10.94 21.66 -22.15
#